data_AF-A0A2C3QCC4-F1
#
_entry.id   AF-A0A2C3QCC4-F1
#
_cell.length_a   1.000
_cell.length_b   1.000
_cell.length_c   1.000
_cell.angle_alpha   90.00
_cell.angle_beta   90.00
_cell.angle_gamma   90.00
#
_symmetry.space_group_name_H-M   'P 1'
#
loop_
_entity.id
_entity.type
_entity.pdbx_description
1 polymer ?
#
loop_
_entity_poly.entity_id
_entity_poly.type
_entity_poly.pdbx_seq_one_letter_code
_entity_poly.pdbx_strand_id
1 'polypeptide(L)'
;MKIKGVLMSLLVFVIFLGFLPIEKANASVSSDVEKELVDGIDVNKRYFVVPADSPTKGINAISSMLVGRLSLPVVLGTVENPGATSLKFHYSEENKKYRIEYPEFLIIDNIKIDKWISYNHSLSWNEERLAHYWTITPVEGGYTIQAEDNGYLNYREIISSWDKPATIVEVSDKKSVWKLIPVI
;
A
#
# COMPACT_ATOMS: atom_id res chain seq x y z
N MET A 1 -57.31 45.82 37.31
CA MET A 1 -57.14 44.37 37.05
C MET A 1 -57.53 44.12 35.61
N LYS A 2 -56.55 43.98 34.70
CA LYS A 2 -55.99 42.72 34.20
C LYS A 2 -57.05 41.84 33.52
N ILE A 3 -57.11 41.88 32.18
CA ILE A 3 -57.17 40.73 31.25
C ILE A 3 -56.72 41.26 29.87
N LYS A 4 -55.42 41.22 29.59
CA LYS A 4 -54.84 41.31 28.23
C LYS A 4 -53.49 40.59 28.23
N GLY A 5 -53.50 39.28 28.47
CA GLY A 5 -52.27 38.51 28.61
C GLY A 5 -52.44 37.00 28.51
N VAL A 6 -53.48 36.50 27.83
CA VAL A 6 -53.72 35.05 27.73
C VAL A 6 -53.64 34.54 26.29
N LEU A 7 -53.82 35.38 25.25
CA LEU A 7 -53.80 34.89 23.86
C LEU A 7 -52.41 34.67 23.27
N MET A 8 -51.36 35.35 23.77
CA MET A 8 -50.00 35.21 23.20
C MET A 8 -49.24 33.98 23.71
N SER A 9 -49.76 33.27 24.71
CA SER A 9 -49.11 32.08 25.27
C SER A 9 -49.36 30.82 24.42
N LEU A 10 -50.54 30.70 23.80
CA LEU A 10 -50.91 29.49 23.06
C LEU A 10 -50.20 29.40 21.69
N LEU A 11 -49.92 30.55 21.05
CA LEU A 11 -49.28 30.57 19.72
C LEU A 11 -47.79 30.16 19.78
N VAL A 12 -47.12 30.43 20.90
CA VAL A 12 -45.69 30.07 21.07
C VAL A 12 -45.51 28.58 21.39
N PHE A 13 -46.51 27.92 21.99
CA PHE A 13 -46.42 26.50 22.32
C PHE A 13 -46.57 25.58 21.10
N VAL A 14 -47.28 26.01 20.04
CA VAL A 14 -47.47 25.19 18.83
C VAL A 14 -46.23 25.19 17.93
N ILE A 15 -45.39 26.23 18.00
CA ILE A 15 -44.16 26.30 17.20
C ILE A 15 -43.06 25.36 17.77
N PHE A 16 -43.08 25.08 19.08
CA PHE A 16 -42.09 24.19 19.71
C PHE A 16 -42.39 22.70 19.55
N LEU A 17 -43.63 22.30 19.29
CA LEU A 17 -43.99 20.89 19.07
C LEU A 17 -43.70 20.40 17.64
N GLY A 18 -43.41 21.30 16.70
CA GLY A 18 -43.02 20.96 15.32
C GLY A 18 -41.55 20.58 15.14
N PHE A 19 -40.73 20.74 16.18
CA PHE A 19 -39.30 20.42 16.17
C PHE A 19 -38.95 19.51 17.35
N LEU A 20 -39.60 18.36 17.44
CA LEU A 20 -38.89 17.21 17.98
C LEU A 20 -37.71 16.97 17.01
N PRO A 21 -36.46 16.84 17.50
CA PRO A 21 -35.43 16.26 16.68
C PRO A 21 -35.92 14.84 16.40
N ILE A 22 -36.47 14.64 15.21
CA ILE A 22 -36.54 13.30 14.64
C ILE A 22 -35.08 12.89 14.64
N GLU A 23 -34.74 11.97 15.54
CA GLU A 23 -33.57 11.13 15.37
C GLU A 23 -33.68 10.61 13.95
N LYS A 24 -32.98 11.26 13.02
CA LYS A 24 -32.56 10.59 11.81
C LYS A 24 -31.77 9.44 12.36
N ALA A 25 -32.38 8.25 12.32
CA ALA A 25 -31.64 7.04 12.11
C ALA A 25 -30.67 7.38 10.99
N ASN A 26 -29.43 7.70 11.36
CA ASN A 26 -28.33 7.62 10.45
C ASN A 26 -28.29 6.13 10.14
N ALA A 27 -29.02 5.76 9.08
CA ALA A 27 -28.65 4.64 8.26
C ALA A 27 -27.13 4.72 8.19
N SER A 28 -26.48 3.69 8.71
CA SER A 28 -25.08 3.42 8.47
C SER A 28 -24.91 3.38 6.96
N VAL A 29 -24.71 4.55 6.36
CA VAL A 29 -24.08 4.69 5.07
C VAL A 29 -22.72 4.11 5.35
N SER A 30 -22.55 2.84 4.96
CA SER A 30 -21.25 2.28 4.66
C SER A 30 -20.49 3.41 3.97
N SER A 31 -19.47 3.94 4.65
CA SER A 31 -18.47 4.73 3.95
C SER A 31 -17.82 3.71 3.03
N ASP A 32 -18.39 3.54 1.84
CA ASP A 32 -17.67 2.95 0.73
C ASP A 32 -16.42 3.81 0.64
N VAL A 33 -15.32 3.28 1.15
CA VAL A 33 -14.02 3.95 1.19
C VAL A 33 -13.80 4.39 -0.24
N GLU A 34 -13.90 5.70 -0.50
CA GLU A 34 -13.70 6.23 -1.83
C GLU A 34 -12.34 5.73 -2.30
N LYS A 35 -12.34 5.01 -3.42
CA LYS A 35 -11.11 4.45 -3.97
C LYS A 35 -10.24 5.61 -4.42
N GLU A 36 -9.24 5.92 -3.63
CA GLU A 36 -8.18 6.84 -4.03
C GLU A 36 -7.28 6.12 -5.03
N LEU A 37 -7.56 6.35 -6.32
CA LEU A 37 -6.85 5.75 -7.45
C LEU A 37 -5.82 6.75 -7.98
N VAL A 38 -4.54 6.41 -7.84
CA VAL A 38 -3.42 7.14 -8.47
C VAL A 38 -2.74 6.20 -9.45
N ASP A 39 -2.61 6.62 -10.71
CA ASP A 39 -2.08 5.78 -11.81
C ASP A 39 -2.78 4.42 -11.97
N GLY A 40 -4.06 4.33 -11.58
CA GLY A 40 -4.82 3.07 -11.58
C GLY A 40 -4.55 2.15 -10.37
N ILE A 41 -3.75 2.60 -9.40
CA ILE A 41 -3.43 1.91 -8.16
C ILE A 41 -4.29 2.50 -7.03
N ASP A 42 -5.09 1.66 -6.38
CA ASP A 42 -5.84 2.00 -5.17
C ASP A 42 -4.85 2.00 -3.98
N VAL A 43 -4.47 3.18 -3.50
CA VAL A 43 -3.42 3.37 -2.48
C VAL A 43 -3.86 2.91 -1.07
N ASN A 44 -5.15 2.61 -0.89
CA ASN A 44 -5.67 2.04 0.35
C ASN A 44 -5.46 0.52 0.44
N LYS A 45 -5.01 -0.13 -0.65
CA LYS A 45 -4.81 -1.57 -0.72
C LYS A 45 -3.34 -1.99 -0.66
N ARG A 46 -3.14 -3.26 -0.29
CA ARG A 46 -1.87 -3.97 -0.50
C ARG A 46 -1.95 -4.82 -1.75
N TYR A 47 -0.81 -5.06 -2.39
CA TYR A 47 -0.74 -5.82 -3.63
C TYR A 47 0.38 -6.86 -3.56
N PHE A 48 0.13 -8.03 -4.16
CA PHE A 48 1.22 -8.89 -4.60
C PHE A 48 1.81 -8.30 -5.88
N VAL A 49 3.14 -8.22 -5.93
CA VAL A 49 3.90 -7.73 -7.09
C VAL A 49 4.44 -8.96 -7.82
N VAL A 50 3.91 -9.22 -9.02
CA VAL A 50 4.24 -10.42 -9.80
C VAL A 50 4.75 -10.04 -11.19
N PRO A 51 5.78 -10.72 -11.74
CA PRO A 51 6.20 -10.49 -13.12
C PRO A 51 5.07 -10.80 -14.10
N ALA A 52 4.87 -9.96 -15.11
CA ALA A 52 3.82 -10.16 -16.10
C ALA A 52 4.06 -11.39 -16.98
N ASP A 53 5.33 -11.72 -17.24
CA ASP A 53 5.82 -12.86 -18.04
C ASP A 53 5.94 -14.17 -17.23
N SER A 54 5.94 -14.08 -15.90
CA SER A 54 5.96 -15.25 -15.01
C SER A 54 5.01 -15.03 -13.83
N PRO A 55 3.68 -15.07 -14.06
CA PRO A 55 2.67 -14.72 -13.06
C PRO A 55 2.57 -15.73 -11.90
N THR A 56 3.34 -16.82 -11.92
CA THR A 56 3.46 -17.76 -10.80
C THR A 56 4.59 -17.39 -9.84
N LYS A 57 5.28 -16.26 -10.05
CA LYS A 57 6.35 -15.75 -9.19
C LYS A 57 5.90 -14.47 -8.48
N GLY A 58 6.42 -14.20 -7.30
CA GLY A 58 6.18 -12.95 -6.57
C GLY A 58 7.28 -12.66 -5.55
N ILE A 59 7.32 -11.43 -5.05
CA ILE A 59 8.33 -11.01 -4.07
C ILE A 59 7.98 -11.62 -2.71
N ASN A 60 8.79 -12.53 -2.18
CA ASN A 60 8.51 -13.25 -0.90
C ASN A 60 9.29 -12.73 0.31
N ALA A 61 10.50 -12.23 0.08
CA ALA A 61 11.36 -11.79 1.16
C ALA A 61 12.30 -10.72 0.62
N ILE A 62 12.47 -9.67 1.41
CA ILE A 62 13.42 -8.60 1.13
C ILE A 62 14.39 -8.52 2.30
N SER A 63 15.68 -8.44 1.99
CA SER A 63 16.76 -8.44 2.98
C SER A 63 16.80 -7.13 3.77
N SER A 64 17.37 -7.16 4.98
CA SER A 64 17.71 -5.96 5.75
C SER A 64 19.19 -5.63 5.55
N MET A 65 19.53 -4.34 5.43
CA MET A 65 20.94 -3.92 5.58
C MET A 65 21.38 -3.81 7.06
N LEU A 66 20.43 -3.63 7.99
CA LEU A 66 20.73 -3.44 9.42
C LEU A 66 21.01 -4.75 10.15
N VAL A 67 20.50 -5.87 9.65
CA VAL A 67 20.68 -7.19 10.23
C VAL A 67 21.48 -8.00 9.23
N GLY A 68 22.80 -8.06 9.39
CA GLY A 68 23.80 -8.64 8.47
C GLY A 68 23.66 -10.14 8.15
N ARG A 69 22.45 -10.61 7.83
CA ARG A 69 22.18 -11.92 7.28
C ARG A 69 22.10 -11.79 5.78
N LEU A 70 23.01 -12.48 5.09
CA LEU A 70 22.81 -12.91 3.71
C LEU A 70 21.37 -13.43 3.60
N SER A 71 20.55 -12.72 2.84
CA SER A 71 19.16 -13.10 2.63
C SER A 71 18.96 -13.13 1.13
N LEU A 72 18.96 -14.35 0.60
CA LEU A 72 18.53 -14.61 -0.77
C LEU A 72 17.08 -14.15 -0.88
N PRO A 73 16.71 -13.30 -1.85
CA PRO A 73 15.34 -13.28 -2.32
C PRO A 73 15.00 -14.69 -2.82
N VAL A 74 14.13 -15.38 -2.11
CA VAL A 74 13.67 -16.73 -2.47
C VAL A 74 12.18 -16.62 -2.80
N VAL A 75 11.85 -16.60 -4.08
CA VAL A 75 10.47 -16.76 -4.56
C VAL A 75 10.08 -18.23 -4.43
N LEU A 76 9.09 -18.54 -3.58
CA LEU A 76 8.40 -19.83 -3.58
C LEU A 76 6.90 -19.59 -3.32
N GLY A 77 6.12 -19.37 -4.38
CA GLY A 77 4.66 -19.31 -4.26
C GLY A 77 3.96 -18.81 -5.52
N THR A 78 2.84 -19.45 -5.86
CA THR A 78 1.96 -19.08 -6.99
C THR A 78 0.95 -18.00 -6.56
N VAL A 79 0.31 -17.31 -7.52
CA VAL A 79 -0.75 -16.31 -7.22
C VAL A 79 -1.93 -16.89 -6.44
N GLU A 80 -2.19 -18.19 -6.57
CA GLU A 80 -3.27 -18.91 -5.85
C GLU A 80 -2.86 -19.35 -4.43
N ASN A 81 -1.56 -19.40 -4.13
CA ASN A 81 -1.03 -19.73 -2.82
C ASN A 81 0.31 -18.99 -2.62
N PRO A 82 0.27 -17.66 -2.40
CA PRO A 82 1.45 -16.85 -2.51
C PRO A 82 2.24 -17.00 -1.22
N GLY A 83 3.29 -17.80 -1.26
CA GLY A 83 4.52 -17.45 -0.54
C GLY A 83 5.14 -16.19 -1.15
N ALA A 84 4.35 -15.14 -1.37
CA ALA A 84 4.75 -13.82 -1.83
C ALA A 84 4.16 -12.82 -0.85
N THR A 85 4.96 -11.84 -0.45
CA THR A 85 4.63 -10.78 0.48
C THR A 85 3.86 -9.68 -0.24
N SER A 86 2.79 -9.18 0.39
CA SER A 86 2.03 -8.06 -0.13
C SER A 86 2.65 -6.72 0.28
N LEU A 87 2.79 -5.79 -0.67
CA LEU A 87 3.39 -4.48 -0.47
C LEU A 87 2.32 -3.39 -0.47
N LYS A 88 2.52 -2.32 0.31
CA LYS A 88 1.67 -1.13 0.27
C LYS A 88 2.37 0.00 -0.48
N PHE A 89 1.65 0.65 -1.38
CA PHE A 89 2.14 1.76 -2.18
C PHE A 89 1.61 3.07 -1.62
N HIS A 90 2.52 3.94 -1.19
CA HIS A 90 2.19 5.25 -0.62
C HIS A 90 2.57 6.33 -1.62
N TYR A 91 1.58 6.99 -2.21
CA TYR A 91 1.82 8.09 -3.14
C TYR A 91 2.17 9.37 -2.38
N SER A 92 3.18 10.10 -2.86
CA SER A 92 3.58 11.41 -2.35
C SER A 92 3.21 12.48 -3.37
N GLU A 93 2.25 13.34 -3.04
CA GLU A 93 1.84 14.47 -3.89
C GLU A 93 2.99 15.46 -4.15
N GLU A 94 3.83 15.70 -3.14
CA GLU A 94 4.97 16.60 -3.23
C GLU A 94 5.99 16.12 -4.27
N ASN A 95 6.33 14.82 -4.23
CA ASN A 95 7.36 14.24 -5.08
C ASN A 95 6.79 13.67 -6.39
N LYS A 96 5.47 13.49 -6.48
CA LYS A 96 4.75 12.76 -7.55
C LYS A 96 5.33 11.36 -7.79
N LYS A 97 5.65 10.67 -6.69
CA LYS A 97 6.31 9.36 -6.67
C LYS A 97 5.75 8.51 -5.53
N TYR A 98 6.01 7.22 -5.59
CA TYR A 98 5.59 6.26 -4.58
C TYR A 98 6.74 5.92 -3.62
N ARG A 99 6.42 5.71 -2.35
CA ARG A 99 7.23 4.90 -1.42
C ARG A 99 6.54 3.57 -1.23
N ILE A 100 7.31 2.50 -1.05
CA ILE A 100 6.77 1.15 -0.95
C ILE A 100 7.04 0.62 0.46
N GLU A 101 6.01 0.21 1.17
CA GLU A 101 6.06 -0.31 2.53
C GLU A 101 5.95 -1.84 2.50
N TYR A 102 6.84 -2.49 3.25
CA TYR A 102 6.83 -3.91 3.50
C TYR A 102 5.89 -4.22 4.69
N PRO A 103 5.11 -5.30 4.69
CA PRO A 103 3.99 -5.49 5.63
C PRO A 103 4.44 -5.86 7.05
N GLU A 104 5.70 -6.24 7.24
CA GLU A 104 6.26 -6.53 8.55
C GLU A 104 6.91 -5.28 9.16
N PHE A 105 6.98 -5.25 10.48
CA PHE A 105 7.70 -4.25 11.25
C PHE A 105 8.87 -4.89 12.00
N LEU A 106 9.91 -4.11 12.27
CA LEU A 106 10.96 -4.48 13.21
C LEU A 106 10.52 -4.07 14.62
N ILE A 107 10.76 -4.93 15.61
CA ILE A 107 10.54 -4.59 17.03
C ILE A 107 11.91 -4.43 17.68
N ILE A 108 12.21 -3.23 18.19
CA ILE A 108 13.37 -2.98 19.03
C ILE A 108 12.86 -2.51 20.39
N ASP A 109 13.18 -3.27 21.43
CA ASP A 109 12.68 -3.16 22.80
C ASP A 109 11.14 -3.21 22.90
N ASN A 110 10.45 -2.14 22.49
CA ASN A 110 8.99 -2.06 22.38
C ASN A 110 8.52 -1.10 21.25
N ILE A 111 9.44 -0.62 20.42
CA ILE A 111 9.17 0.31 19.32
C ILE A 111 8.95 -0.51 18.06
N LYS A 112 7.80 -0.29 17.41
CA LYS A 112 7.55 -0.82 16.06
C LYS A 112 8.13 0.15 15.04
N ILE A 113 8.97 -0.37 14.17
CA ILE A 113 9.60 0.37 13.09
C ILE A 113 9.10 -0.23 11.79
N ASP A 114 8.36 0.57 11.02
CA ASP A 114 7.87 0.16 9.70
C ASP A 114 9.05 -0.04 8.75
N LYS A 115 8.94 -1.08 7.93
CA LYS A 115 9.96 -1.46 6.96
C LYS A 115 9.60 -0.88 5.60
N TRP A 116 10.49 -0.07 5.04
CA TRP A 116 10.30 0.59 3.75
C TRP A 116 11.30 0.11 2.72
N ILE A 117 10.84 -0.12 1.50
CA ILE A 117 11.69 -0.60 0.41
C ILE A 117 12.71 0.46 0.04
N SER A 118 13.93 -0.01 -0.08
CA SER A 118 15.13 0.75 -0.42
C SER A 118 16.00 -0.12 -1.33
N TYR A 119 17.00 0.48 -1.95
CA TYR A 119 17.93 -0.27 -2.76
C TYR A 119 19.33 0.31 -2.68
N ASN A 120 20.31 -0.56 -2.86
CA ASN A 120 21.70 -0.22 -3.18
C ASN A 120 22.27 -1.41 -3.96
N HIS A 121 22.09 -1.36 -5.29
CA HIS A 121 22.20 -2.48 -6.24
C HIS A 121 21.20 -3.63 -6.04
N SER A 122 21.00 -4.10 -4.81
CA SER A 122 19.99 -5.10 -4.43
C SER A 122 18.84 -4.44 -3.68
N LEU A 123 17.66 -5.08 -3.73
CA LEU A 123 16.50 -4.64 -2.97
C LEU A 123 16.67 -4.98 -1.48
N SER A 124 16.38 -4.00 -0.61
CA SER A 124 16.42 -4.14 0.85
C SER A 124 15.27 -3.38 1.50
N TRP A 125 15.06 -3.58 2.80
CA TRP A 125 14.22 -2.68 3.60
C TRP A 125 15.04 -1.87 4.60
N ASN A 126 14.56 -0.66 4.90
CA ASN A 126 15.12 0.28 5.88
C ASN A 126 14.00 1.04 6.62
N GLU A 127 14.38 1.92 7.55
CA GLU A 127 13.47 2.91 8.18
C GLU A 127 12.88 3.88 7.13
N GLU A 128 11.74 4.49 7.46
CA GLU A 128 11.02 5.40 6.56
C GLU A 128 11.88 6.53 5.98
N ARG A 129 12.76 7.13 6.80
CA ARG A 129 13.63 8.24 6.38
C ARG A 129 14.67 7.85 5.32
N LEU A 130 14.90 6.55 5.12
CA LEU A 130 15.82 5.98 4.13
C LEU A 130 15.05 5.26 2.99
N ALA A 131 13.72 5.38 2.97
CA ALA A 131 12.89 4.83 1.92
C ALA A 131 13.19 5.55 0.59
N HIS A 132 13.34 4.78 -0.49
CA HIS A 132 13.53 5.36 -1.80
C HIS A 132 12.19 5.68 -2.44
N TYR A 133 12.17 6.73 -3.27
CA TYR A 133 11.03 7.02 -4.12
C TYR A 133 11.08 6.22 -5.42
N TRP A 134 9.90 5.87 -5.94
CA TRP A 134 9.72 5.08 -7.13
C TRP A 134 8.73 5.77 -8.06
N THR A 135 9.07 5.83 -9.35
CA THR A 135 8.13 6.19 -10.40
C THR A 135 7.47 4.91 -10.89
N ILE A 136 6.15 4.81 -10.73
CA ILE A 136 5.36 3.68 -11.22
C ILE A 136 4.59 4.16 -12.44
N THR A 137 4.77 3.48 -13.57
CA THR A 137 4.15 3.90 -14.83
C THR A 137 3.30 2.77 -15.39
N PRO A 138 2.02 3.00 -15.68
CA PRO A 138 1.18 2.01 -16.34
C PRO A 138 1.69 1.77 -17.76
N VAL A 139 1.78 0.50 -18.14
CA VAL A 139 2.21 0.04 -19.48
C VAL A 139 1.32 -1.12 -19.92
N GLU A 140 1.46 -1.56 -21.18
CA GLU A 140 0.74 -2.75 -21.64
C GLU A 140 1.06 -3.96 -20.74
N GLY A 141 0.01 -4.60 -20.21
CA GLY A 141 0.13 -5.79 -19.37
C GLY A 141 0.47 -5.56 -17.90
N GLY A 142 0.68 -4.31 -17.45
CA GLY A 142 0.96 -4.01 -16.04
C GLY A 142 1.63 -2.65 -15.82
N TYR A 143 2.71 -2.64 -15.05
CA TYR A 143 3.43 -1.45 -14.61
C TYR A 143 4.93 -1.63 -14.72
N THR A 144 5.64 -0.57 -15.08
CA THR A 144 7.09 -0.48 -14.80
C THR A 144 7.31 0.25 -13.49
N ILE A 145 8.24 -0.23 -12.67
CA ILE A 145 8.60 0.37 -11.38
C ILE A 145 10.04 0.84 -11.50
N GLN A 146 10.26 2.16 -11.53
CA GLN A 146 11.54 2.80 -11.79
C GLN A 146 12.08 3.51 -10.54
N ALA A 147 13.35 3.27 -10.25
CA ALA A 147 14.14 3.90 -9.21
C ALA A 147 14.61 5.31 -9.60
N GLU A 148 15.07 6.12 -8.65
CA GLU A 148 15.47 7.51 -8.90
C GLU A 148 16.76 7.64 -9.71
N ASP A 149 17.61 6.61 -9.70
CA ASP A 149 18.84 6.54 -10.51
C ASP A 149 18.60 6.06 -11.95
N ASN A 150 17.33 5.99 -12.37
CA ASN A 150 16.83 5.47 -13.64
C ASN A 150 16.90 3.94 -13.80
N GLY A 151 17.33 3.21 -12.78
CA GLY A 151 17.19 1.75 -12.76
C GLY A 151 15.71 1.32 -12.66
N TYR A 152 15.43 0.08 -13.01
CA TYR A 152 14.11 -0.53 -12.95
C TYR A 152 14.13 -1.72 -12.01
N LEU A 153 13.04 -1.89 -11.26
CA LEU A 153 12.78 -3.10 -10.51
C LEU A 153 12.72 -4.27 -11.50
N ASN A 154 13.61 -5.23 -11.31
CA ASN A 154 13.73 -6.40 -12.15
C ASN A 154 13.94 -7.65 -11.31
N TYR A 155 13.87 -8.80 -11.96
CA TYR A 155 14.24 -10.07 -11.41
C TYR A 155 15.14 -10.84 -12.38
N ARG A 156 15.98 -11.70 -11.83
CA ARG A 156 16.74 -12.67 -12.62
C ARG A 156 16.83 -14.00 -11.92
N GLU A 157 16.91 -15.06 -12.72
CA GLU A 157 17.15 -16.41 -12.22
C GLU A 157 18.63 -16.62 -11.95
N ILE A 158 18.94 -17.30 -10.85
CA ILE A 158 20.30 -17.68 -10.47
C ILE A 158 20.31 -19.12 -9.97
N ILE A 159 21.50 -19.70 -9.88
CA ILE A 159 21.75 -20.87 -9.04
C ILE A 159 22.27 -20.35 -7.70
N SER A 160 21.57 -20.69 -6.62
CA SER A 160 21.97 -20.30 -5.26
C SER A 160 23.25 -21.01 -4.83
N SER A 161 23.86 -20.58 -3.72
CA SER A 161 25.03 -21.22 -3.12
C SER A 161 24.84 -22.69 -2.70
N TRP A 162 23.61 -23.21 -2.79
CA TRP A 162 23.24 -24.58 -2.48
C TRP A 162 22.88 -25.40 -3.73
N ASP A 163 23.30 -24.94 -4.91
CA ASP A 163 23.00 -25.55 -6.22
C ASP A 163 21.51 -25.72 -6.52
N LYS A 164 20.67 -24.84 -5.95
CA LYS A 164 19.23 -24.81 -6.20
C LYS A 164 18.84 -23.59 -7.03
N PRO A 165 17.93 -23.73 -8.02
CA PRO A 165 17.35 -22.60 -8.72
C PRO A 165 16.74 -21.60 -7.74
N ALA A 166 17.05 -20.32 -7.94
CA ALA A 166 16.49 -19.21 -7.18
C ALA A 166 16.20 -18.04 -8.12
N THR A 167 15.41 -17.09 -7.66
CA THR A 167 15.11 -15.86 -8.39
C THR A 167 15.38 -14.68 -7.48
N ILE A 168 16.24 -13.77 -7.94
CA ILE A 168 16.53 -12.56 -7.20
C ILE A 168 15.82 -11.36 -7.78
N VAL A 169 15.44 -10.42 -6.91
CA VAL A 169 14.86 -9.12 -7.28
C VAL A 169 15.92 -8.06 -7.06
N GLU A 170 16.14 -7.23 -8.07
CA GLU A 170 17.22 -6.22 -8.11
C GLU A 170 16.77 -4.95 -8.82
N VAL A 171 17.60 -3.91 -8.74
CA VAL A 171 17.47 -2.71 -9.59
C VAL A 171 18.50 -2.81 -10.71
N SER A 172 18.05 -2.76 -11.96
CA SER A 172 18.92 -2.90 -13.14
C SER A 172 18.47 -1.98 -14.28
N ASP A 173 19.28 -1.87 -15.32
CA ASP A 173 18.95 -1.12 -16.55
C ASP A 173 17.82 -1.76 -17.37
N LYS A 174 17.58 -3.06 -17.17
CA LYS A 174 16.54 -3.82 -17.86
C LYS A 174 15.15 -3.50 -17.30
N LYS A 175 14.23 -3.15 -18.20
CA LYS A 175 12.82 -2.89 -17.87
C LYS A 175 12.03 -4.20 -17.79
N SER A 176 11.34 -4.41 -16.68
CA SER A 176 10.39 -5.51 -16.50
C SER A 176 9.00 -4.98 -16.21
N VAL A 177 7.99 -5.72 -16.68
CA VAL A 177 6.58 -5.39 -16.46
C VAL A 177 6.06 -6.20 -15.29
N TRP A 178 5.44 -5.52 -14.35
CA TRP A 178 4.91 -6.08 -13.11
C TRP A 178 3.39 -5.91 -13.07
N LYS A 179 2.68 -6.95 -12.65
CA LYS A 179 1.26 -6.87 -12.31
C LYS A 179 1.13 -6.64 -10.82
N LEU A 180 0.24 -5.72 -10.46
CA LEU A 180 -0.15 -5.45 -9.08
C LEU A 180 -1.48 -6.16 -8.84
N ILE A 181 -1.45 -7.27 -8.10
CA ILE A 181 -2.64 -8.06 -7.78
C ILE A 181 -3.11 -7.65 -6.38
N PRO A 182 -4.27 -7.00 -6.23
CA PRO A 182 -4.73 -6.55 -4.92
C PRO A 182 -5.00 -7.75 -4.01
N VAL A 183 -4.61 -7.62 -2.75
CA VAL A 183 -5.01 -8.55 -1.70
C VAL A 183 -6.51 -8.38 -1.42
N ILE A 184 -7.22 -9.50 -1.27
CA ILE A 184 -8.66 -9.55 -0.95
C ILE A 184 -8.83 -9.46 0.56
#